data_AF-A0A7S1EZY5-F1
#
_entry.id   AF-A0A7S1EZY5-F1
#
_cell.length_a   1.000
_cell.length_b   1.000
_cell.length_c   1.000
_cell.angle_alpha   90.00
_cell.angle_beta   90.00
_cell.angle_gamma   90.00
#
_symmetry.space_group_name_H-M   'P 1'
#
loop_
_entity.id
_entity.type
_entity.pdbx_description
1 polymer ?
#
loop_
_entity_poly.entity_id
_entity_poly.type
_entity_poly.pdbx_seq_one_letter_code
_entity_poly.pdbx_strand_id
1 'polypeptide(L)'
;PCSVRRSAGRRYWVMRLFSAWDCKGYELCADSSRATAALSDADDSSESSSDSFLLEIEEIDEESPLHIFDSCPEQRAFEIIKGRCYWTGQWWRDYWFHVRNSHPLLSCCLCDCVSPYTHAERTAVFIAVLLLSILPAAAFLTAMNDRYYSPVETKLYYFLFFTLPVIVAQYAIEYAIYAREVFKSYPSYHKYGAICRTLYRITHTFQSQCSLFLILVSLVLNLIGCLFLSVDGKSVGQTVKPLIISRIEFWIIWFATDMFMPWIGFAAWWRKEKLQEELRVQAIEARKLVDEEPPSEEQLGGELCEDIELRRTRSKSLHLEWSRVSQEDRFSCSETCQAGACLGCCCPCGIDVRLHFSRKPGA
;
A
#
# COMPACT_ATOMS: atom_id res chain seq x y z
N PRO A 1 46.41 -15.67 1.58
CA PRO A 1 45.70 -16.09 2.80
C PRO A 1 44.41 -15.26 3.02
N CYS A 2 43.32 -15.67 2.38
CA CYS A 2 41.94 -15.45 2.83
C CYS A 2 41.03 -16.23 1.88
N SER A 3 40.66 -17.44 2.31
CA SER A 3 39.78 -18.36 1.60
C SER A 3 38.32 -17.93 1.79
N VAL A 4 37.63 -17.63 0.69
CA VAL A 4 36.19 -17.36 0.68
C VAL A 4 35.44 -18.68 0.82
N ARG A 5 34.93 -18.93 2.02
CA ARG A 5 34.08 -20.07 2.37
C ARG A 5 32.69 -19.84 1.78
N ARG A 6 32.38 -20.47 0.63
CA ARG A 6 31.01 -20.54 0.09
C ARG A 6 30.17 -21.42 1.01
N SER A 7 29.29 -20.82 1.80
CA SER A 7 28.24 -21.54 2.51
C SER A 7 27.17 -22.00 1.51
N ALA A 8 26.90 -23.30 1.51
CA ALA A 8 25.86 -23.92 0.71
C ALA A 8 24.48 -23.45 1.19
N GLY A 9 23.84 -22.56 0.43
CA GLY A 9 22.44 -22.21 0.61
C GLY A 9 21.55 -23.39 0.24
N ARG A 10 20.71 -23.84 1.19
CA ARG A 10 19.65 -24.83 0.98
C ARG A 10 18.67 -24.28 -0.06
N ARG A 11 18.65 -24.90 -1.25
CA ARG A 11 17.61 -24.65 -2.27
C ARG A 11 16.37 -25.44 -1.88
N TYR A 12 15.32 -24.74 -1.44
CA TYR A 12 14.00 -25.32 -1.36
C TYR A 12 13.44 -25.43 -2.78
N TRP A 13 13.23 -26.66 -3.24
CA TRP A 13 12.55 -26.99 -4.49
C TRP A 13 11.05 -27.11 -4.20
N VAL A 14 10.32 -26.00 -4.19
CA VAL A 14 8.86 -26.03 -4.24
C VAL A 14 8.39 -24.94 -5.20
N MET A 15 7.62 -25.34 -6.21
CA MET A 15 6.96 -24.53 -7.25
C MET A 15 7.85 -23.81 -8.29
N ARG A 16 8.32 -24.57 -9.29
CA ARG A 16 8.91 -24.06 -10.54
C ARG A 16 7.91 -23.92 -11.71
N LEU A 17 6.60 -23.94 -11.42
CA LEU A 17 5.55 -23.93 -12.45
C LEU A 17 4.95 -22.54 -12.74
N PHE A 18 5.30 -21.50 -11.97
CA PHE A 18 4.84 -20.13 -12.21
C PHE A 18 5.96 -19.14 -12.56
N SER A 19 7.24 -19.55 -12.57
CA SER A 19 8.38 -18.64 -12.79
C SER A 19 8.67 -18.30 -14.25
N ALA A 20 7.89 -18.79 -15.21
CA ALA A 20 8.11 -18.51 -16.63
C ALA A 20 7.49 -17.18 -17.10
N TRP A 21 6.73 -16.50 -16.24
CA TRP A 21 6.09 -15.21 -16.54
C TRP A 21 6.77 -13.99 -15.88
N ASP A 22 7.79 -14.18 -15.03
CA ASP A 22 8.37 -13.09 -14.25
C ASP A 22 9.64 -12.47 -14.86
N CYS A 23 9.57 -11.15 -15.07
CA CYS A 23 10.65 -10.19 -14.81
C CYS A 23 11.92 -10.15 -15.69
N LYS A 24 11.87 -10.50 -16.98
CA LYS A 24 13.01 -10.19 -17.89
C LYS A 24 13.29 -8.68 -18.07
N GLY A 25 12.35 -7.79 -17.74
CA GLY A 25 12.53 -6.33 -17.85
C GLY A 25 13.29 -5.69 -16.68
N TYR A 26 13.38 -6.36 -15.52
CA TYR A 26 13.87 -5.73 -14.28
C TYR A 26 15.38 -5.87 -14.05
N GLU A 27 16.04 -6.86 -14.67
CA GLU A 27 17.51 -6.97 -14.63
C GLU A 27 18.19 -5.72 -15.24
N LEU A 28 17.55 -5.08 -16.24
CA LEU A 28 18.06 -3.87 -16.88
C LEU A 28 18.05 -2.62 -15.99
N CYS A 29 17.09 -2.48 -15.07
CA CYS A 29 17.02 -1.31 -14.17
C CYS A 29 17.99 -1.41 -12.98
N ALA A 30 18.24 -2.63 -12.48
CA ALA A 30 19.22 -2.86 -11.42
C ALA A 30 20.67 -2.60 -11.89
N ASP A 31 20.95 -2.86 -13.17
CA ASP A 31 22.26 -2.57 -13.78
C ASP A 31 22.44 -1.07 -14.07
N SER A 32 21.38 -0.34 -14.41
CA SER A 32 21.45 1.13 -14.59
C SER A 32 21.80 1.87 -13.30
N SER A 33 21.26 1.45 -12.15
CA SER A 33 21.57 2.05 -10.83
C SER A 33 23.00 1.73 -10.35
N ARG A 34 23.59 0.62 -10.81
CA ARG A 34 25.01 0.32 -10.57
C ARG A 34 25.94 1.08 -11.52
N ALA A 35 25.50 1.37 -12.74
CA ALA A 35 26.26 2.16 -13.69
C ALA A 35 26.42 3.62 -13.22
N THR A 36 25.37 4.23 -12.66
CA THR A 36 25.45 5.59 -12.09
C THR A 36 26.32 5.66 -10.82
N ALA A 37 26.33 4.61 -10.00
CA ALA A 37 27.24 4.54 -8.85
C ALA A 37 28.72 4.28 -9.23
N ALA A 38 28.98 3.71 -10.41
CA ALA A 38 30.34 3.52 -10.92
C ALA A 38 30.91 4.77 -11.62
N LEU A 39 30.03 5.69 -12.06
CA LEU A 39 30.41 6.95 -12.72
C LEU A 39 30.72 8.08 -11.72
N SER A 40 30.38 7.95 -10.43
CA SER A 40 30.72 8.97 -9.42
C SER A 40 32.14 8.87 -8.86
N ASP A 41 32.91 7.83 -9.21
CA ASP A 41 34.26 7.58 -8.70
C ASP A 41 35.37 7.88 -9.72
N ALA A 42 35.03 8.51 -10.85
CA ALA A 42 36.00 8.91 -11.88
C ALA A 42 35.78 10.38 -12.27
N ASP A 43 36.42 11.29 -11.55
CA ASP A 43 37.22 12.37 -12.15
C ASP A 43 37.74 13.32 -11.07
N ASP A 44 39.04 13.21 -10.81
CA ASP A 44 39.83 14.18 -10.06
C ASP A 44 41.08 14.47 -10.89
N SER A 45 40.89 15.16 -12.02
CA SER A 45 41.99 15.79 -12.75
C SER A 45 41.52 17.09 -13.40
N SER A 46 42.08 18.16 -12.85
CA SER A 46 42.09 19.54 -13.32
C SER A 46 42.32 19.70 -14.82
N GLU A 47 41.48 20.48 -15.49
CA GLU A 47 41.95 21.53 -16.40
C GLU A 47 40.88 22.61 -16.63
N SER A 48 41.33 23.84 -16.49
CA SER A 48 40.58 25.07 -16.69
C SER A 48 40.28 25.30 -18.18
N SER A 49 39.00 25.31 -18.55
CA SER A 49 38.55 25.95 -19.79
C SER A 49 37.20 26.60 -19.54
N SER A 50 37.19 27.93 -19.60
CA SER A 50 35.99 28.76 -19.56
C SER A 50 35.32 28.72 -20.92
N ASP A 51 34.50 27.69 -21.16
CA ASP A 51 33.53 27.71 -22.25
C ASP A 51 32.12 27.82 -21.66
N SER A 52 31.48 28.89 -22.11
CA SER A 52 30.07 29.24 -21.94
C SER A 52 29.18 28.02 -22.21
N PHE A 53 28.86 27.29 -21.15
CA PHE A 53 27.84 26.27 -21.14
C PHE A 53 26.49 26.98 -21.25
N LEU A 54 26.04 27.17 -22.50
CA LEU A 54 24.64 27.43 -22.79
C LEU A 54 23.86 26.27 -22.16
N LEU A 55 23.23 26.54 -21.02
CA LEU A 55 22.11 25.78 -20.52
C LEU A 55 21.04 25.84 -21.61
N GLU A 56 21.08 24.87 -22.53
CA GLU A 56 19.87 24.38 -23.18
C GLU A 56 18.97 23.94 -22.02
N ILE A 57 18.10 24.87 -21.62
CA ILE A 57 16.86 24.54 -20.95
C ILE A 57 16.13 23.71 -22.00
N GLU A 58 16.37 22.40 -21.99
CA GLU A 58 15.47 21.43 -22.61
C GLU A 58 14.08 21.84 -22.10
N GLU A 59 13.24 22.30 -23.04
CA GLU A 59 11.81 22.39 -22.81
C GLU A 59 11.39 21.02 -22.28
N ILE A 60 11.20 20.95 -20.97
CA ILE A 60 10.55 19.82 -20.33
C ILE A 60 9.13 19.88 -20.89
N ASP A 61 8.89 19.14 -21.97
CA ASP A 61 7.58 18.97 -22.57
C ASP A 61 6.57 18.78 -21.42
N GLU A 62 5.62 19.71 -21.29
CA GLU A 62 4.58 19.72 -20.26
C GLU A 62 3.63 18.50 -20.34
N GLU A 63 3.92 17.54 -21.20
CA GLU A 63 3.16 16.32 -21.42
C GLU A 63 3.91 15.08 -20.91
N SER A 64 3.97 14.88 -19.59
CA SER A 64 3.83 13.51 -19.05
C SER A 64 3.55 13.52 -17.55
N PRO A 65 2.27 13.51 -17.12
CA PRO A 65 1.90 13.13 -15.77
C PRO A 65 2.09 11.61 -15.62
N LEU A 66 3.35 11.18 -15.58
CA LEU A 66 3.76 9.78 -15.41
C LEU A 66 4.72 9.60 -14.21
N HIS A 67 4.70 10.55 -13.27
CA HIS A 67 5.66 10.62 -12.15
C HIS A 67 5.77 9.39 -11.25
N ILE A 68 4.77 8.49 -11.23
CA ILE A 68 4.86 7.26 -10.42
C ILE A 68 5.81 6.24 -11.07
N PHE A 69 5.96 6.25 -12.40
CA PHE A 69 6.82 5.26 -13.07
C PHE A 69 8.31 5.53 -12.92
N ASP A 70 8.70 6.77 -12.63
CA ASP A 70 10.10 7.14 -12.42
C ASP A 70 10.56 6.97 -10.97
N SER A 71 9.63 6.69 -10.06
CA SER A 71 9.97 6.41 -8.66
C SER A 71 10.70 5.09 -8.52
N CYS A 72 11.70 5.05 -7.62
CA CYS A 72 12.40 3.82 -7.24
C CYS A 72 11.37 2.73 -6.87
N PRO A 73 11.56 1.46 -7.27
CA PRO A 73 10.62 0.36 -6.97
C PRO A 73 10.21 0.28 -5.50
N GLU A 74 11.11 0.61 -4.58
CA GLU A 74 10.86 0.61 -3.14
C GLU A 74 9.83 1.68 -2.73
N GLN A 75 9.90 2.86 -3.34
CA GLN A 75 8.94 3.94 -3.11
C GLN A 75 7.57 3.58 -3.70
N ARG A 76 7.54 3.01 -4.90
CA ARG A 76 6.29 2.52 -5.51
C ARG A 76 5.62 1.45 -4.66
N ALA A 77 6.39 0.48 -4.16
CA ALA A 77 5.87 -0.54 -3.24
C ALA A 77 5.25 0.09 -1.99
N PHE A 78 5.91 1.11 -1.42
CA PHE A 78 5.42 1.85 -0.26
C PHE A 78 4.14 2.65 -0.54
N GLU A 79 4.03 3.25 -1.72
CA GLU A 79 2.82 3.95 -2.14
C GLU A 79 1.63 2.99 -2.32
N ILE A 80 1.87 1.81 -2.88
CA ILE A 80 0.87 0.74 -2.98
C ILE A 80 0.41 0.29 -1.59
N ILE A 81 1.33 0.11 -0.63
CA ILE A 81 1.00 -0.28 0.76
C ILE A 81 0.12 0.76 1.44
N LYS A 82 0.37 2.04 1.20
CA LYS A 82 -0.42 3.14 1.75
C LYS A 82 -1.83 3.22 1.17
N GLY A 83 -2.14 2.40 0.17
CA GLY A 83 -3.39 2.49 -0.57
C GLY A 83 -3.46 3.74 -1.45
N ARG A 84 -2.32 4.35 -1.81
CA ARG A 84 -2.35 5.43 -2.81
C ARG A 84 -2.78 4.82 -4.13
N CYS A 85 -3.73 5.47 -4.78
CA CYS A 85 -4.11 5.08 -6.13
C CYS A 85 -2.94 5.40 -7.08
N TYR A 86 -2.65 4.47 -7.98
CA TYR A 86 -1.87 4.81 -9.16
C TYR A 86 -2.58 5.98 -9.86
N TRP A 87 -1.86 7.08 -10.10
CA TRP A 87 -2.43 8.33 -10.57
C TRP A 87 -1.99 8.64 -12.00
N THR A 88 -2.92 8.50 -12.94
CA THR A 88 -2.76 8.98 -14.33
C THR A 88 -3.67 10.15 -14.66
N GLY A 89 -4.52 10.56 -13.70
CA GLY A 89 -5.65 11.44 -13.93
C GLY A 89 -6.81 10.77 -14.67
N GLN A 90 -6.65 9.55 -15.19
CA GLN A 90 -7.70 8.79 -15.85
C GLN A 90 -8.32 7.76 -14.91
N TRP A 91 -9.53 8.07 -14.42
CA TRP A 91 -10.30 7.23 -13.49
C TRP A 91 -10.28 5.73 -13.81
N TRP A 92 -10.58 5.34 -15.05
CA TRP A 92 -10.66 3.93 -15.42
C TRP A 92 -9.31 3.19 -15.37
N ARG A 93 -8.19 3.88 -15.65
CA ARG A 93 -6.85 3.28 -15.68
C ARG A 93 -6.39 3.05 -14.25
N ASP A 94 -6.58 4.07 -13.43
CA ASP A 94 -6.29 4.07 -12.01
C ASP A 94 -7.14 3.00 -11.29
N TYR A 95 -8.43 2.90 -11.65
CA TYR A 95 -9.33 1.88 -11.10
C TYR A 95 -8.92 0.47 -11.50
N TRP A 96 -8.60 0.25 -12.78
CA TRP A 96 -8.15 -1.06 -13.24
C TRP A 96 -6.85 -1.49 -12.55
N PHE A 97 -5.91 -0.57 -12.37
CA PHE A 97 -4.69 -0.83 -11.61
C PHE A 97 -5.01 -1.19 -10.15
N HIS A 98 -5.92 -0.45 -9.51
CA HIS A 98 -6.38 -0.76 -8.15
C HIS A 98 -7.01 -2.14 -8.06
N VAL A 99 -7.96 -2.47 -8.94
CA VAL A 99 -8.61 -3.79 -8.99
C VAL A 99 -7.59 -4.91 -9.16
N ARG A 100 -6.62 -4.76 -10.06
CA ARG A 100 -5.57 -5.76 -10.28
C ARG A 100 -4.70 -6.00 -9.05
N ASN A 101 -4.51 -5.01 -8.18
CA ASN A 101 -3.65 -5.13 -7.00
C ASN A 101 -4.42 -5.47 -5.72
N SER A 102 -5.69 -5.09 -5.63
CA SER A 102 -6.49 -5.19 -4.40
C SER A 102 -7.56 -6.29 -4.46
N HIS A 103 -7.98 -6.74 -5.64
CA HIS A 103 -9.03 -7.76 -5.75
C HIS A 103 -8.51 -9.15 -5.29
N PRO A 104 -9.26 -9.88 -4.44
CA PRO A 104 -8.90 -11.22 -3.93
C PRO A 104 -8.36 -12.22 -4.96
N LEU A 105 -9.12 -12.42 -6.05
CA LEU A 105 -8.75 -13.36 -7.11
C LEU A 105 -7.77 -12.75 -8.12
N LEU A 106 -8.13 -11.61 -8.73
CA LEU A 106 -7.34 -11.02 -9.82
C LEU A 106 -5.92 -10.67 -9.38
N SER A 107 -5.72 -10.25 -8.13
CA SER A 107 -4.37 -9.94 -7.63
C SER A 107 -3.45 -11.16 -7.51
N CYS A 108 -3.98 -12.38 -7.46
CA CYS A 108 -3.14 -13.58 -7.51
C CYS A 108 -2.38 -13.69 -8.84
N CYS A 109 -2.96 -13.19 -9.94
CA CYS A 109 -2.41 -13.35 -11.29
C CYS A 109 -1.92 -12.04 -11.92
N LEU A 110 -2.56 -10.92 -11.57
CA LEU A 110 -2.43 -9.65 -12.30
C LEU A 110 -1.81 -8.53 -11.47
N CYS A 111 -1.41 -8.76 -10.21
CA CYS A 111 -0.79 -7.72 -9.41
C CYS A 111 0.54 -7.24 -10.03
N ASP A 112 0.94 -6.02 -9.68
CA ASP A 112 2.26 -5.50 -10.04
C ASP A 112 3.35 -6.33 -9.33
N CYS A 113 4.47 -6.60 -10.01
CA CYS A 113 5.58 -7.33 -9.40
C CYS A 113 6.31 -6.50 -8.32
N VAL A 114 6.08 -5.17 -8.31
CA VAL A 114 6.54 -4.26 -7.26
C VAL A 114 5.60 -4.29 -6.05
N SER A 115 4.47 -5.00 -6.13
CA SER A 115 3.62 -5.25 -4.97
C SER A 115 4.44 -5.88 -3.84
N PRO A 116 4.33 -5.37 -2.60
CA PRO A 116 5.03 -5.92 -1.45
C PRO A 116 4.55 -7.35 -1.11
N TYR A 117 3.39 -7.71 -1.65
CA TYR A 117 2.74 -8.98 -1.51
C TYR A 117 2.90 -9.75 -2.82
N THR A 118 3.69 -10.82 -2.78
CA THR A 118 4.02 -11.60 -3.98
C THR A 118 2.81 -12.39 -4.49
N HIS A 119 2.80 -12.70 -5.79
CA HIS A 119 1.76 -13.55 -6.40
C HIS A 119 1.60 -14.90 -5.67
N ALA A 120 2.71 -15.51 -5.24
CA ALA A 120 2.71 -16.78 -4.55
C ALA A 120 2.07 -16.67 -3.15
N GLU A 121 2.40 -15.63 -2.39
CA GLU A 121 1.80 -15.45 -1.07
C GLU A 121 0.30 -15.06 -1.19
N ARG A 122 -0.09 -14.30 -2.22
CA ARG A 122 -1.51 -14.01 -2.56
C ARG A 122 -2.28 -15.29 -2.83
N THR A 123 -1.73 -16.13 -3.70
CA THR A 123 -2.30 -17.43 -4.06
C THR A 123 -2.38 -18.35 -2.83
N ALA A 124 -1.36 -18.36 -1.97
CA ALA A 124 -1.35 -19.16 -0.74
C ALA A 124 -2.47 -18.75 0.23
N VAL A 125 -2.68 -17.46 0.45
CA VAL A 125 -3.78 -16.95 1.31
C VAL A 125 -5.13 -17.24 0.67
N PHE A 126 -5.27 -17.04 -0.64
CA PHE A 126 -6.50 -17.36 -1.36
C PHE A 126 -6.86 -18.85 -1.19
N ILE A 127 -5.90 -19.76 -1.37
CA ILE A 127 -6.09 -21.20 -1.17
C ILE A 127 -6.42 -21.51 0.29
N ALA A 128 -5.69 -20.93 1.25
CA ALA A 128 -5.93 -21.16 2.67
C ALA A 128 -7.35 -20.72 3.08
N VAL A 129 -7.78 -19.54 2.63
CA VAL A 129 -9.12 -19.01 2.90
C VAL A 129 -10.21 -19.84 2.20
N LEU A 130 -9.96 -20.33 0.97
CA LEU A 130 -10.86 -21.28 0.29
C LEU A 130 -11.01 -22.57 1.08
N LEU A 131 -9.90 -23.16 1.50
CA LEU A 131 -9.87 -24.37 2.30
C LEU A 131 -10.59 -24.15 3.64
N LEU A 132 -10.31 -23.06 4.34
CA LEU A 132 -10.95 -22.73 5.61
C LEU A 132 -12.47 -22.61 5.50
N SER A 133 -13.00 -22.24 4.32
CA SER A 133 -14.44 -22.13 4.08
C SER A 133 -15.18 -23.46 3.89
N ILE A 134 -14.47 -24.58 3.70
CA ILE A 134 -15.10 -25.91 3.52
C ILE A 134 -15.68 -26.43 4.82
N LEU A 135 -14.96 -26.30 5.94
CA LEU A 135 -15.41 -26.78 7.25
C LEU A 135 -16.75 -26.16 7.69
N PRO A 136 -16.92 -24.82 7.72
CA PRO A 136 -18.21 -24.25 8.07
C PRO A 136 -19.27 -24.74 7.08
N ALA A 137 -18.99 -24.78 5.77
CA ALA A 137 -19.97 -25.18 4.76
C ALA A 137 -20.48 -26.61 4.99
N ALA A 138 -19.59 -27.53 5.36
CA ALA A 138 -19.94 -28.89 5.75
C ALA A 138 -20.81 -28.90 7.01
N ALA A 139 -20.39 -28.20 8.08
CA ALA A 139 -21.12 -28.14 9.34
C ALA A 139 -22.56 -27.61 9.16
N PHE A 140 -22.75 -26.65 8.25
CA PHE A 140 -24.05 -26.09 7.96
C PHE A 140 -24.93 -26.98 7.10
N LEU A 141 -24.38 -27.65 6.09
CA LEU A 141 -25.14 -28.65 5.33
C LEU A 141 -25.61 -29.80 6.22
N THR A 142 -24.86 -30.12 7.29
CA THR A 142 -25.31 -31.03 8.35
C THR A 142 -26.43 -30.43 9.19
N ALA A 143 -26.27 -29.21 9.69
CA ALA A 143 -27.27 -28.54 10.53
C ALA A 143 -28.61 -28.26 9.83
N MET A 144 -28.60 -28.06 8.51
CA MET A 144 -29.78 -27.70 7.72
C MET A 144 -30.59 -28.92 7.23
N ASN A 145 -30.04 -30.13 7.32
CA ASN A 145 -30.61 -31.32 6.68
C ASN A 145 -32.03 -31.67 7.17
N ASP A 146 -32.39 -31.24 8.37
CA ASP A 146 -33.65 -31.61 9.03
C ASP A 146 -34.74 -30.55 8.94
N ARG A 147 -34.50 -29.42 8.26
CA ARG A 147 -35.42 -28.27 8.26
C ARG A 147 -35.67 -27.73 6.85
N TYR A 148 -36.94 -27.55 6.53
CA TYR A 148 -37.37 -26.83 5.33
C TYR A 148 -37.21 -25.33 5.56
N TYR A 149 -36.14 -24.75 5.02
CA TYR A 149 -35.94 -23.30 5.01
C TYR A 149 -36.42 -22.68 3.70
N SER A 150 -36.89 -21.44 3.78
CA SER A 150 -37.15 -20.68 2.57
C SER A 150 -35.85 -20.41 1.80
N PRO A 151 -35.90 -20.21 0.46
CA PRO A 151 -34.72 -19.86 -0.33
C PRO A 151 -34.02 -18.58 0.16
N VAL A 152 -34.81 -17.63 0.70
CA VAL A 152 -34.30 -16.36 1.23
C VAL A 152 -33.51 -16.57 2.52
N GLU A 153 -34.06 -17.34 3.47
CA GLU A 153 -33.36 -17.68 4.71
C GLU A 153 -32.06 -18.41 4.42
N THR A 154 -32.09 -19.37 3.50
CA THR A 154 -30.89 -20.14 3.13
C THR A 154 -29.78 -19.22 2.61
N LYS A 155 -30.11 -18.23 1.76
CA LYS A 155 -29.15 -17.22 1.29
C LYS A 155 -28.64 -16.31 2.41
N LEU A 156 -29.53 -15.87 3.30
CA LEU A 156 -29.15 -15.04 4.45
C LEU A 156 -28.17 -15.79 5.36
N TYR A 157 -28.42 -17.08 5.61
CA TYR A 157 -27.50 -17.94 6.34
C TYR A 157 -26.16 -18.11 5.60
N TYR A 158 -26.19 -18.31 4.28
CA TYR A 158 -24.97 -18.37 3.47
C TYR A 158 -24.12 -17.10 3.60
N PHE A 159 -24.78 -15.94 3.56
CA PHE A 159 -24.10 -14.66 3.69
C PHE A 159 -23.51 -14.46 5.10
N LEU A 160 -24.31 -14.67 6.15
CA LEU A 160 -23.93 -14.35 7.53
C LEU A 160 -22.90 -15.32 8.12
N PHE A 161 -23.00 -16.61 7.83
CA PHE A 161 -22.17 -17.64 8.48
C PHE A 161 -20.99 -18.12 7.62
N PHE A 162 -20.98 -17.82 6.32
CA PHE A 162 -19.90 -18.22 5.40
C PHE A 162 -19.22 -17.02 4.83
N THR A 163 -19.96 -16.22 4.07
CA THR A 163 -19.38 -15.13 3.31
C THR A 163 -18.73 -14.11 4.23
N LEU A 164 -19.45 -13.61 5.24
CA LEU A 164 -18.94 -12.57 6.13
C LEU A 164 -17.72 -13.00 6.98
N PRO A 165 -17.71 -14.16 7.68
CA PRO A 165 -16.53 -14.61 8.42
C PRO A 165 -15.32 -14.86 7.53
N VAL A 166 -15.53 -15.40 6.34
CA VAL A 166 -14.47 -15.64 5.35
C VAL A 166 -13.87 -14.31 4.87
N ILE A 167 -14.70 -13.30 4.63
CA ILE A 167 -14.26 -11.95 4.27
C ILE A 167 -13.41 -11.36 5.39
N VAL A 168 -13.89 -11.41 6.62
CA VAL A 168 -13.16 -10.89 7.79
C VAL A 168 -11.82 -11.60 7.96
N ALA A 169 -11.80 -12.93 7.84
CA ALA A 169 -10.57 -13.71 7.93
C ALA A 169 -9.57 -13.35 6.81
N GLN A 170 -10.07 -13.16 5.58
CA GLN A 170 -9.23 -12.75 4.45
C GLN A 170 -8.60 -11.37 4.69
N TYR A 171 -9.41 -10.36 5.04
CA TYR A 171 -8.90 -9.02 5.32
C TYR A 171 -7.94 -9.01 6.51
N ALA A 172 -8.19 -9.81 7.55
CA ALA A 172 -7.29 -9.92 8.69
C ALA A 172 -5.92 -10.47 8.29
N ILE A 173 -5.88 -11.51 7.43
CA ILE A 173 -4.62 -12.09 6.94
C ILE A 173 -3.90 -11.09 6.03
N GLU A 174 -4.61 -10.45 5.10
CA GLU A 174 -4.03 -9.43 4.21
C GLU A 174 -3.46 -8.26 5.02
N TYR A 175 -4.19 -7.77 6.02
CA TYR A 175 -3.72 -6.69 6.89
C TYR A 175 -2.49 -7.09 7.70
N ALA A 176 -2.43 -8.32 8.20
CA ALA A 176 -1.24 -8.84 8.90
C ALA A 176 0.00 -8.86 7.99
N ILE A 177 -0.19 -9.16 6.70
CA ILE A 177 0.87 -9.12 5.68
C ILE A 177 1.28 -7.67 5.38
N TYR A 178 0.33 -6.77 5.15
CA TYR A 178 0.61 -5.36 4.91
C TYR A 178 1.34 -4.70 6.08
N ALA A 179 0.95 -5.03 7.32
CA ALA A 179 1.59 -4.48 8.52
C ALA A 179 3.11 -4.73 8.54
N ARG A 180 3.60 -5.89 8.07
CA ARG A 180 5.05 -6.16 7.96
C ARG A 180 5.74 -5.08 7.15
N GLU A 181 5.17 -4.76 6.01
CA GLU A 181 5.78 -3.91 5.01
C GLU A 181 5.70 -2.44 5.42
N VAL A 182 4.59 -2.06 6.05
CA VAL A 182 4.48 -0.78 6.77
C VAL A 182 5.63 -0.63 7.77
N PHE A 183 5.87 -1.61 8.65
CA PHE A 183 6.96 -1.54 9.63
C PHE A 183 8.34 -1.51 8.99
N LYS A 184 8.53 -2.18 7.85
CA LYS A 184 9.80 -2.18 7.10
C LYS A 184 10.09 -0.82 6.48
N SER A 185 9.07 -0.16 5.91
CA SER A 185 9.23 1.12 5.21
C SER A 185 9.41 2.32 6.14
N TYR A 186 9.21 2.20 7.45
CA TYR A 186 9.47 3.31 8.37
C TYR A 186 10.98 3.45 8.65
N PRO A 187 11.67 4.50 8.13
CA PRO A 187 13.12 4.68 8.26
C PRO A 187 13.57 4.89 9.72
N SER A 188 12.64 5.19 10.61
CA SER A 188 12.89 5.37 12.05
C SER A 188 12.70 4.10 12.88
N TYR A 189 12.62 2.89 12.30
CA TYR A 189 12.50 1.65 13.09
C TYR A 189 13.60 1.49 14.15
N HIS A 190 14.79 2.04 13.90
CA HIS A 190 15.87 2.11 14.88
C HIS A 190 15.59 3.06 16.05
N LYS A 191 14.81 4.13 15.82
CA LYS A 191 14.41 5.11 16.84
C LYS A 191 13.23 4.64 17.69
N TYR A 192 12.37 3.75 17.19
CA TYR A 192 11.14 3.30 17.88
C TYR A 192 11.36 2.27 19.01
N GLY A 193 12.51 2.30 19.67
CA GLY A 193 12.76 1.54 20.90
C GLY A 193 12.82 0.01 20.74
N ALA A 194 12.84 -0.70 21.86
CA ALA A 194 12.89 -2.16 21.86
C ALA A 194 11.54 -2.79 21.43
N ILE A 195 10.42 -2.12 21.69
CA ILE A 195 9.07 -2.64 21.44
C ILE A 195 8.81 -2.82 19.94
N CYS A 196 9.05 -1.80 19.11
CA CYS A 196 8.84 -1.93 17.66
C CYS A 196 9.77 -2.95 17.03
N ARG A 197 11.01 -3.09 17.53
CA ARG A 197 11.93 -4.15 17.09
C ARG A 197 11.42 -5.54 17.44
N THR A 198 10.84 -5.72 18.62
CA THR A 198 10.21 -6.98 19.03
C THR A 198 8.97 -7.26 18.20
N LEU A 199 8.08 -6.28 17.99
CA LEU A 199 6.90 -6.42 17.14
C LEU A 199 7.27 -6.78 15.71
N TYR A 200 8.22 -6.07 15.10
CA TYR A 200 8.73 -6.40 13.76
C TYR A 200 9.28 -7.83 13.68
N ARG A 201 10.05 -8.28 14.68
CA ARG A 201 10.55 -9.67 14.71
C ARG A 201 9.42 -10.69 14.84
N ILE A 202 8.41 -10.41 15.68
CA ILE A 202 7.23 -11.26 15.84
C ILE A 202 6.46 -11.32 14.52
N THR A 203 6.13 -10.17 13.89
CA THR A 203 5.38 -10.13 12.63
C THR A 203 6.15 -10.80 11.49
N HIS A 204 7.47 -10.57 11.40
CA HIS A 204 8.32 -11.20 10.40
C HIS A 204 8.39 -12.72 10.57
N THR A 205 8.59 -13.19 11.81
CA THR A 205 8.66 -14.63 12.13
C THR A 205 7.30 -15.30 11.92
N PHE A 206 6.24 -14.64 12.39
CA PHE A 206 4.87 -15.06 12.19
C PHE A 206 4.62 -15.22 10.71
N GLN A 207 4.83 -14.20 9.87
CA GLN A 207 4.51 -14.28 8.45
C GLN A 207 5.28 -15.38 7.69
N SER A 208 6.59 -15.52 7.93
CA SER A 208 7.40 -16.55 7.27
C SER A 208 6.91 -17.97 7.57
N GLN A 209 6.35 -18.20 8.77
CA GLN A 209 5.81 -19.49 9.18
C GLN A 209 4.30 -19.59 8.95
N CYS A 210 3.60 -18.46 8.92
CA CYS A 210 2.15 -18.36 8.94
C CYS A 210 1.55 -18.76 7.60
N SER A 211 2.16 -18.47 6.45
CA SER A 211 1.60 -18.92 5.17
C SER A 211 1.55 -20.46 5.08
N LEU A 212 2.65 -21.13 5.43
CA LEU A 212 2.71 -22.60 5.48
C LEU A 212 1.80 -23.15 6.58
N PHE A 213 1.83 -22.56 7.78
CA PHE A 213 1.00 -22.97 8.90
C PHE A 213 -0.49 -22.80 8.59
N LEU A 214 -0.92 -21.71 7.98
CA LEU A 214 -2.30 -21.48 7.54
C LEU A 214 -2.74 -22.52 6.52
N ILE A 215 -1.90 -22.85 5.54
CA ILE A 215 -2.21 -23.93 4.60
C ILE A 215 -2.35 -25.26 5.34
N LEU A 216 -1.41 -25.61 6.24
CA LEU A 216 -1.45 -26.86 7.01
C LEU A 216 -2.69 -26.95 7.90
N VAL A 217 -3.01 -25.89 8.64
CA VAL A 217 -4.23 -25.81 9.46
C VAL A 217 -5.45 -25.96 8.58
N SER A 218 -5.50 -25.27 7.44
CA SER A 218 -6.63 -25.35 6.52
C SER A 218 -6.79 -26.77 5.96
N LEU A 219 -5.68 -27.47 5.64
CA LEU A 219 -5.71 -28.87 5.21
C LEU A 219 -6.23 -29.81 6.30
N VAL A 220 -5.79 -29.62 7.55
CA VAL A 220 -6.30 -30.41 8.70
C VAL A 220 -7.78 -30.17 8.92
N LEU A 221 -8.24 -28.92 8.87
CA LEU A 221 -9.66 -28.58 9.00
C LEU A 221 -10.49 -29.14 7.84
N ASN A 222 -9.92 -29.22 6.64
CA ASN A 222 -10.55 -29.89 5.50
C ASN A 222 -10.68 -31.39 5.69
N LEU A 223 -9.62 -32.04 6.19
CA LEU A 223 -9.68 -33.46 6.51
C LEU A 223 -10.79 -33.72 7.53
N ILE A 224 -10.88 -32.89 8.58
CA ILE A 224 -11.95 -32.95 9.58
C ILE A 224 -13.32 -32.76 8.91
N GLY A 225 -13.49 -31.74 8.06
CA GLY A 225 -14.74 -31.49 7.33
C GLY A 225 -15.15 -32.65 6.42
N CYS A 226 -14.20 -33.25 5.70
CA CYS A 226 -14.43 -34.44 4.88
C CYS A 226 -14.84 -35.67 5.73
N LEU A 227 -14.28 -35.83 6.92
CA LEU A 227 -14.70 -36.88 7.86
C LEU A 227 -16.14 -36.65 8.32
N PHE A 228 -16.52 -35.42 8.68
CA PHE A 228 -17.91 -35.08 9.03
C PHE A 228 -18.89 -35.41 7.90
N LEU A 229 -18.57 -35.02 6.67
CA LEU A 229 -19.41 -35.33 5.50
C LEU A 229 -19.53 -36.84 5.26
N SER A 230 -18.43 -37.58 5.47
CA SER A 230 -18.40 -39.04 5.29
C SER A 230 -19.27 -39.75 6.33
N VAL A 231 -19.28 -39.29 7.58
CA VAL A 231 -20.17 -39.82 8.64
C VAL A 231 -21.63 -39.63 8.29
N ASP A 232 -21.99 -38.50 7.67
CA ASP A 232 -23.36 -38.20 7.24
C ASP A 232 -23.75 -38.84 5.89
N GLY A 233 -22.86 -39.60 5.26
CA GLY A 233 -23.09 -40.19 3.93
C GLY A 233 -23.21 -39.16 2.79
N LYS A 234 -22.73 -37.93 3.01
CA LYS A 234 -22.79 -36.84 2.03
C LYS A 234 -21.54 -36.83 1.14
N SER A 235 -21.74 -36.57 -0.15
CA SER A 235 -20.62 -36.45 -1.08
C SER A 235 -19.97 -35.08 -0.97
N VAL A 236 -18.63 -35.02 -1.05
CA VAL A 236 -17.87 -33.76 -1.05
C VAL A 236 -18.32 -32.82 -2.17
N GLY A 237 -18.82 -33.35 -3.30
CA GLY A 237 -19.37 -32.54 -4.38
C GLY A 237 -20.53 -31.62 -3.97
N GLN A 238 -21.30 -31.99 -2.94
CA GLN A 238 -22.39 -31.16 -2.43
C GLN A 238 -21.90 -29.90 -1.71
N THR A 239 -20.68 -29.89 -1.17
CA THR A 239 -20.10 -28.71 -0.51
C THR A 239 -19.42 -27.74 -1.47
N VAL A 240 -18.98 -28.23 -2.64
CA VAL A 240 -18.31 -27.42 -3.65
C VAL A 240 -19.25 -26.34 -4.22
N LYS A 241 -20.51 -26.68 -4.48
CA LYS A 241 -21.51 -25.74 -5.05
C LYS A 241 -21.73 -24.50 -4.16
N PRO A 242 -22.10 -24.60 -2.87
CA PRO A 242 -22.28 -23.42 -2.03
C PRO A 242 -20.99 -22.63 -1.83
N LEU A 243 -19.83 -23.30 -1.82
CA LEU A 243 -18.53 -22.62 -1.76
C LEU A 243 -18.29 -21.74 -2.99
N ILE A 244 -18.49 -22.26 -4.21
CA ILE A 244 -18.33 -21.47 -5.44
C ILE A 244 -19.30 -20.30 -5.47
N ILE A 245 -20.57 -20.53 -5.13
CA ILE A 245 -21.60 -19.48 -5.12
C ILE A 245 -21.20 -18.36 -4.14
N SER A 246 -20.83 -18.71 -2.91
CA SER A 246 -20.38 -17.72 -1.91
C SER A 246 -19.18 -16.92 -2.38
N ARG A 247 -18.27 -17.50 -3.18
CA ARG A 247 -17.08 -16.78 -3.68
C ARG A 247 -17.42 -15.80 -4.78
N ILE A 248 -18.27 -16.21 -5.71
CA ILE A 248 -18.76 -15.32 -6.77
C ILE A 248 -19.53 -14.16 -6.16
N GLU A 249 -20.43 -14.43 -5.20
CA GLU A 249 -21.17 -13.39 -4.48
C GLU A 249 -20.22 -12.43 -3.76
N PHE A 250 -19.20 -12.95 -3.06
CA PHE A 250 -18.19 -12.10 -2.44
C PHE A 250 -17.46 -11.22 -3.46
N TRP A 251 -17.00 -11.76 -4.59
CA TRP A 251 -16.28 -10.96 -5.58
C TRP A 251 -17.14 -9.84 -6.17
N ILE A 252 -18.42 -10.12 -6.43
CA ILE A 252 -19.36 -9.11 -6.91
C ILE A 252 -19.58 -8.03 -5.84
N ILE A 253 -19.80 -8.44 -4.59
CA ILE A 253 -19.96 -7.51 -3.46
C ILE A 253 -18.71 -6.67 -3.27
N TRP A 254 -17.52 -7.28 -3.39
CA TRP A 254 -16.23 -6.60 -3.26
C TRP A 254 -16.12 -5.44 -4.25
N PHE A 255 -16.49 -5.62 -5.53
CA PHE A 255 -16.49 -4.52 -6.50
C PHE A 255 -17.39 -3.35 -6.07
N ALA A 256 -18.60 -3.66 -5.59
CA ALA A 256 -19.53 -2.63 -5.14
C ALA A 256 -19.03 -1.92 -3.88
N THR A 257 -18.53 -2.67 -2.89
CA THR A 257 -18.00 -2.08 -1.65
C THR A 257 -16.73 -1.30 -1.92
N ASP A 258 -15.81 -1.82 -2.72
CA ASP A 258 -14.56 -1.14 -3.05
C ASP A 258 -14.81 0.16 -3.82
N MET A 259 -15.77 0.16 -4.75
CA MET A 259 -16.11 1.37 -5.51
C MET A 259 -16.82 2.43 -4.64
N PHE A 260 -17.83 2.02 -3.85
CA PHE A 260 -18.78 2.96 -3.26
C PHE A 260 -18.64 3.17 -1.76
N MET A 261 -17.77 2.42 -1.07
CA MET A 261 -17.62 2.59 0.37
C MET A 261 -17.05 3.97 0.67
N PRO A 262 -17.75 4.78 1.49
CA PRO A 262 -17.29 6.11 1.81
C PRO A 262 -15.97 6.00 2.60
N TRP A 263 -15.10 6.99 2.43
CA TRP A 263 -13.80 7.14 3.13
C TRP A 263 -12.70 6.15 2.75
N ILE A 264 -13.02 4.87 2.55
CA ILE A 264 -12.00 3.83 2.30
C ILE A 264 -12.09 3.19 0.92
N GLY A 265 -13.17 3.42 0.18
CA GLY A 265 -13.31 2.92 -1.19
C GLY A 265 -12.45 3.69 -2.18
N PHE A 266 -12.20 3.07 -3.33
CA PHE A 266 -11.44 3.64 -4.44
C PHE A 266 -11.91 5.04 -4.81
N ALA A 267 -13.22 5.27 -4.86
CA ALA A 267 -13.75 6.57 -5.25
C ALA A 267 -13.40 7.69 -4.27
N ALA A 268 -13.36 7.40 -2.97
CA ALA A 268 -12.97 8.36 -1.96
C ALA A 268 -11.46 8.65 -2.05
N TRP A 269 -10.65 7.60 -2.19
CA TRP A 269 -9.21 7.70 -2.34
C TRP A 269 -8.80 8.45 -3.60
N TRP A 270 -9.41 8.14 -4.75
CA TRP A 270 -9.12 8.81 -6.01
C TRP A 270 -9.44 10.30 -5.95
N ARG A 271 -10.55 10.70 -5.32
CA ARG A 271 -10.86 12.12 -5.12
C ARG A 271 -9.84 12.82 -4.21
N LYS A 272 -9.37 12.14 -3.16
CA LYS A 272 -8.32 12.66 -2.27
C LYS A 272 -7.02 12.87 -3.04
N GLU A 273 -6.58 11.89 -3.83
CA GLU A 273 -5.39 12.01 -4.67
C GLU A 273 -5.54 13.08 -5.74
N LYS A 274 -6.72 13.21 -6.36
CA LYS A 274 -7.02 14.29 -7.30
C LYS A 274 -6.78 15.67 -6.71
N LEU A 275 -7.35 15.91 -5.53
CA LEU A 275 -7.20 17.19 -4.84
C LEU A 275 -5.74 17.43 -4.45
N GLN A 276 -5.03 16.40 -3.99
CA GLN A 276 -3.61 16.51 -3.65
C GLN A 276 -2.75 16.86 -4.86
N GLU A 277 -3.05 16.28 -6.03
CA GLU A 277 -2.32 16.60 -7.26
C GLU A 277 -2.63 18.00 -7.78
N GLU A 278 -3.90 18.44 -7.75
CA GLU A 278 -4.27 19.82 -8.11
C GLU A 278 -3.54 20.84 -7.23
N LEU A 279 -3.45 20.59 -5.92
CA LEU A 279 -2.69 21.42 -4.99
C LEU A 279 -1.18 21.39 -5.28
N ARG A 280 -0.63 20.24 -5.70
CA ARG A 280 0.79 20.09 -6.07
C ARG A 280 1.11 20.92 -7.31
N VAL A 281 0.27 20.87 -8.33
CA VAL A 281 0.41 21.65 -9.57
C VAL A 281 0.35 23.14 -9.27
N GLN A 282 -0.65 23.59 -8.49
CA GLN A 282 -0.75 25.00 -8.07
C GLN A 282 0.47 25.48 -7.29
N ALA A 283 1.05 24.63 -6.43
CA ALA A 283 2.25 24.97 -5.68
C ALA A 283 3.49 25.09 -6.59
N ILE A 284 3.59 24.30 -7.66
CA ILE A 284 4.67 24.39 -8.65
C ILE A 284 4.51 25.66 -9.48
N GLU A 285 3.31 25.95 -9.99
CA GLU A 285 3.01 27.19 -10.71
C GLU A 285 3.31 28.43 -9.87
N ALA A 286 2.91 28.41 -8.60
CA ALA A 286 3.19 29.50 -7.66
C ALA A 286 4.68 29.72 -7.41
N ARG A 287 5.52 28.66 -7.50
CA ARG A 287 6.99 28.78 -7.41
C ARG A 287 7.58 29.35 -8.69
N LYS A 288 7.14 28.87 -9.86
CA LYS A 288 7.56 29.42 -11.16
C LYS A 288 7.34 30.94 -11.22
N LEU A 289 6.18 31.41 -10.75
CA LEU A 289 5.85 32.86 -10.68
C LEU A 289 6.70 33.67 -9.69
N VAL A 290 7.38 33.02 -8.73
CA VAL A 290 8.29 33.68 -7.79
C VAL A 290 9.72 33.72 -8.34
N ASP A 291 10.10 32.68 -9.10
CA ASP A 291 11.43 32.54 -9.69
C ASP A 291 11.58 33.32 -11.01
N GLU A 292 10.49 33.58 -11.73
CA GLU A 292 10.45 34.62 -12.77
C GLU A 292 10.69 35.97 -12.10
N GLU A 293 11.95 36.43 -12.11
CA GLU A 293 12.35 37.73 -11.57
C GLU A 293 11.37 38.81 -12.05
N PRO A 294 10.86 39.67 -11.14
CA PRO A 294 10.04 40.78 -11.57
C PRO A 294 10.82 41.58 -12.62
N PRO A 295 10.19 41.98 -13.75
CA PRO A 295 10.87 42.79 -14.75
C PRO A 295 11.52 43.98 -14.03
N SER A 296 12.80 44.24 -14.31
CA SER A 296 13.58 45.30 -13.69
C SER A 296 12.74 46.56 -13.49
N GLU A 297 12.73 47.12 -12.27
CA GLU A 297 11.88 48.24 -11.82
C GLU A 297 11.83 49.43 -12.80
N GLU A 298 12.81 49.58 -13.69
CA GLU A 298 12.84 50.59 -14.75
C GLU A 298 11.73 50.47 -15.82
N GLN A 299 11.00 49.35 -15.93
CA GLN A 299 10.00 49.15 -16.99
C GLN A 299 8.53 49.09 -16.55
N LEU A 300 8.23 49.03 -15.25
CA LEU A 300 6.85 48.93 -14.76
C LEU A 300 6.34 50.27 -14.22
N GLY A 301 5.44 50.92 -14.98
CA GLY A 301 4.65 52.04 -14.48
C GLY A 301 3.83 51.65 -13.24
N GLY A 302 3.65 52.60 -12.30
CA GLY A 302 3.19 52.36 -10.93
C GLY A 302 1.86 51.61 -10.72
N GLU A 303 0.99 51.51 -11.73
CA GLU A 303 -0.27 50.73 -11.63
C GLU A 303 -0.06 49.21 -11.67
N LEU A 304 1.02 48.71 -12.30
CA LEU A 304 1.28 47.27 -12.37
C LEU A 304 1.88 46.70 -11.07
N CYS A 305 2.36 47.57 -10.18
CA CYS A 305 3.02 47.19 -8.93
C CYS A 305 2.03 46.70 -7.86
N GLU A 306 0.82 47.29 -7.79
CA GLU A 306 -0.24 46.84 -6.85
C GLU A 306 -0.75 45.44 -7.18
N ASP A 307 -0.92 45.12 -8.47
CA ASP A 307 -1.48 43.84 -8.91
C ASP A 307 -0.51 42.66 -8.65
N ILE A 308 0.79 42.91 -8.76
CA ILE A 308 1.85 41.95 -8.41
C ILE A 308 1.87 41.71 -6.90
N GLU A 309 1.76 42.76 -6.09
CA GLU A 309 1.78 42.63 -4.64
C GLU A 309 0.56 41.86 -4.11
N LEU A 310 -0.61 42.07 -4.72
CA LEU A 310 -1.85 41.33 -4.45
C LEU A 310 -1.72 39.83 -4.80
N ARG A 311 -1.11 39.50 -5.95
CA ARG A 311 -0.81 38.11 -6.33
C ARG A 311 0.20 37.45 -5.38
N ARG A 312 1.22 38.20 -4.94
CA ARG A 312 2.21 37.72 -3.96
C ARG A 312 1.58 37.42 -2.59
N THR A 313 0.63 38.25 -2.14
CA THR A 313 -0.11 37.99 -0.90
C THR A 313 -1.02 36.77 -1.03
N ARG A 314 -1.69 36.58 -2.18
CA ARG A 314 -2.52 35.40 -2.44
C ARG A 314 -1.71 34.11 -2.47
N SER A 315 -0.51 34.13 -3.08
CA SER A 315 0.42 32.99 -3.08
C SER A 315 0.88 32.62 -1.66
N LYS A 316 1.23 33.62 -0.83
CA LYS A 316 1.56 33.38 0.59
C LYS A 316 0.39 32.77 1.38
N SER A 317 -0.85 33.17 1.10
CA SER A 317 -2.05 32.59 1.73
C SER A 317 -2.22 31.11 1.37
N LEU A 318 -2.08 30.75 0.08
CA LEU A 318 -2.17 29.36 -0.38
C LEU A 318 -1.08 28.48 0.25
N HIS A 319 0.14 29.01 0.40
CA HIS A 319 1.22 28.26 1.04
C HIS A 319 0.95 27.98 2.54
N LEU A 320 0.31 28.92 3.24
CA LEU A 320 -0.14 28.74 4.63
C LEU A 320 -1.30 27.72 4.73
N GLU A 321 -2.22 27.73 3.77
CA GLU A 321 -3.32 26.77 3.71
C GLU A 321 -2.84 25.35 3.42
N TRP A 322 -1.87 25.17 2.51
CA TRP A 322 -1.23 23.87 2.28
C TRP A 322 -0.52 23.35 3.54
N SER A 323 0.14 24.26 4.27
CA SER A 323 0.77 23.94 5.54
C SER A 323 -0.25 23.53 6.60
N ARG A 324 -1.45 24.14 6.62
CA ARG A 324 -2.58 23.72 7.47
C ARG A 324 -3.15 22.36 7.08
N VAL A 325 -3.43 22.09 5.81
CA VAL A 325 -3.95 20.78 5.36
C VAL A 325 -2.95 19.66 5.70
N SER A 326 -1.64 19.90 5.50
CA SER A 326 -0.58 18.98 5.94
C SER A 326 -0.50 18.81 7.46
N GLN A 327 -0.94 19.81 8.22
CA GLN A 327 -1.03 19.76 9.69
C GLN A 327 -2.32 19.05 10.15
N GLU A 328 -3.45 19.24 9.48
CA GLU A 328 -4.72 18.58 9.78
C GLU A 328 -4.65 17.07 9.50
N ASP A 329 -3.98 16.65 8.42
CA ASP A 329 -3.66 15.22 8.19
C ASP A 329 -2.78 14.64 9.33
N ARG A 330 -1.99 15.48 10.03
CA ARG A 330 -1.25 15.08 11.25
C ARG A 330 -2.11 15.12 12.52
N PHE A 331 -3.04 16.07 12.64
CA PHE A 331 -3.91 16.23 13.80
C PHE A 331 -5.07 15.22 13.83
N SER A 332 -5.57 14.75 12.69
CA SER A 332 -6.58 13.67 12.64
C SER A 332 -6.08 12.36 13.26
N CYS A 333 -4.75 12.18 13.34
CA CYS A 333 -4.10 11.06 14.03
C CYS A 333 -3.89 11.32 15.54
N SER A 334 -3.92 12.60 15.96
CA SER A 334 -3.71 13.06 17.34
C SER A 334 -5.00 13.05 18.17
N GLU A 335 -6.13 13.48 17.60
CA GLU A 335 -7.41 13.57 18.34
C GLU A 335 -8.02 12.19 18.63
N THR A 336 -7.83 11.21 17.76
CA THR A 336 -8.21 9.80 18.03
C THR A 336 -7.35 9.16 19.13
N CYS A 337 -6.13 9.66 19.38
CA CYS A 337 -5.29 9.19 20.47
C CYS A 337 -5.60 9.84 21.84
N GLN A 338 -6.23 11.02 21.87
CA GLN A 338 -6.60 11.68 23.14
C GLN A 338 -7.92 11.16 23.74
N ALA A 339 -8.77 10.50 22.95
CA ALA A 339 -10.00 9.88 23.43
C ALA A 339 -9.79 8.50 24.08
N GLY A 340 -8.88 8.40 25.06
CA GLY A 340 -8.95 7.52 26.23
C GLY A 340 -9.21 6.00 26.11
N ALA A 341 -9.21 5.39 24.92
CA ALA A 341 -9.54 3.98 24.73
C ALA A 341 -8.58 3.26 23.76
N CYS A 342 -7.27 3.32 24.02
CA CYS A 342 -6.28 2.50 23.30
C CYS A 342 -5.42 1.68 24.28
N LEU A 343 -5.95 0.53 24.72
CA LEU A 343 -5.10 -0.60 25.10
C LEU A 343 -4.48 -1.17 23.80
N GLY A 344 -3.34 -0.62 23.37
CA GLY A 344 -2.45 -1.28 22.41
C GLY A 344 -2.02 -0.55 21.13
N CYS A 345 -2.31 0.74 20.94
CA CYS A 345 -1.82 1.48 19.76
C CYS A 345 -0.53 2.26 20.06
N CYS A 346 0.58 1.83 19.48
CA CYS A 346 1.80 2.65 19.35
C CYS A 346 1.57 3.71 18.25
N CYS A 347 0.95 4.84 18.60
CA CYS A 347 0.95 6.04 17.74
C CYS A 347 2.07 7.01 18.18
N PRO A 348 2.74 7.71 17.24
CA PRO A 348 3.93 8.51 17.50
C PRO A 348 3.59 10.01 17.61
N CYS A 349 3.23 10.50 18.79
CA CYS A 349 3.29 11.93 19.09
C CYS A 349 4.64 12.26 19.75
N GLY A 350 5.69 12.26 18.94
CA GLY A 350 7.01 12.77 19.32
C GLY A 350 7.03 14.30 19.30
N ILE A 351 6.42 14.94 20.30
CA ILE A 351 6.75 16.32 20.65
C ILE A 351 7.85 16.22 21.70
N ASP A 352 9.10 16.40 21.29
CA ASP A 352 10.22 16.66 22.20
C ASP A 352 10.10 18.12 22.66
N VAL A 353 9.24 18.38 23.65
CA VAL A 353 9.27 19.65 24.37
C VAL A 353 10.53 19.61 25.24
N ARG A 354 11.67 20.04 24.69
CA ARG A 354 12.76 20.55 25.51
C ARG A 354 12.24 21.77 26.26
N LEU A 355 11.68 21.55 27.44
CA LEU A 355 11.48 22.58 28.45
C LEU A 355 12.88 23.08 28.84
N HIS A 356 13.34 24.12 28.16
CA HIS A 356 14.40 24.98 28.67
C HIS A 356 13.85 25.62 29.95
N PHE A 357 14.12 25.00 31.09
CA PHE A 357 14.05 25.69 32.38
C PHE A 357 15.14 26.75 32.40
N SER A 358 14.78 27.95 31.94
CA SER A 358 15.55 29.15 32.23
C SER A 358 15.42 29.42 33.73
N ARG A 359 16.44 29.00 34.50
CA ARG A 359 16.62 29.42 35.89
C ARG A 359 16.81 30.93 35.88
N LYS A 360 15.77 31.68 36.23
CA LYS A 360 15.94 33.06 36.71
C LYS A 360 16.61 33.02 38.08
N PRO A 361 17.61 33.88 38.35
CA PRO A 361 18.12 34.09 39.70
C PRO A 361 17.24 35.09 40.47
N GLY A 362 17.07 34.85 41.76
CA GLY A 362 16.41 35.72 42.75
C GLY A 362 15.58 34.88 43.73
N ALA A 363 15.77 34.90 45.04
CA ALA A 363 16.36 35.91 45.93
C ALA A 363 17.47 35.36 46.83
#